data_AF-A0A2G1YNK6-F1
#
_entry.id   AF-A0A2G1YNK6-F1
#
_cell.length_a   1.000
_cell.length_b   1.000
_cell.length_c   1.000
_cell.angle_alpha   90.00
_cell.angle_beta   90.00
_cell.angle_gamma   90.00
#
_symmetry.space_group_name_H-M   'P 1'
#
loop_
_entity.id
_entity.type
_entity.pdbx_description
1 polymer ?
#
loop_
_entity_poly.entity_id
_entity_poly.type
_entity_poly.pdbx_seq_one_letter_code
_entity_poly.pdbx_strand_id
1 'polypeptide(L)' 'MLFNNQQLTYYTNKEVQEFLNIVLKEVSLVFKDIFSQEKTAALILIGGYGRGEGGILQKNEKFYPHNNLDLLYIYNARV' A
#
# COMPACT_ATOMS: atom_id res chain seq x y z
N MET A 1 9.89 -2.19 -0.91
CA MET A 1 9.07 -1.14 -1.53
C MET A 1 9.59 0.20 -1.08
N LEU A 2 9.83 1.13 -2.00
CA LEU A 2 10.14 2.53 -1.69
C LEU A 2 8.89 3.32 -2.10
N PHE A 3 8.02 3.63 -1.16
CA PHE A 3 6.80 4.42 -1.39
C PHE A 3 7.05 5.94 -1.30
N ASN A 4 8.31 6.37 -1.42
CA ASN A 4 8.66 7.76 -1.15
C ASN A 4 7.95 8.69 -2.13
N ASN A 5 7.11 9.57 -1.58
CA ASN A 5 6.33 10.61 -2.26
C ASN A 5 5.19 10.14 -3.20
N GLN A 6 4.69 8.91 -3.06
CA GLN A 6 3.51 8.49 -3.82
C GLN A 6 2.22 9.05 -3.20
N GLN A 7 1.40 9.72 -4.00
CA GLN A 7 0.03 10.08 -3.60
C GLN A 7 -0.83 8.82 -3.62
N LEU A 8 -1.39 8.41 -2.48
CA LEU A 8 -2.25 7.23 -2.37
C LEU A 8 -3.74 7.56 -2.41
N THR A 9 -4.12 8.76 -1.96
CA THR A 9 -5.52 9.17 -1.84
C THR A 9 -5.88 10.31 -2.79
N TYR A 10 -7.14 10.33 -3.23
CA TYR A 10 -7.67 11.41 -4.06
C TYR A 10 -7.69 12.73 -3.29
N TYR A 11 -8.20 12.70 -2.06
CA TYR A 11 -8.17 13.83 -1.14
C TYR A 11 -6.83 13.81 -0.40
N THR A 12 -5.98 14.83 -0.58
CA THR A 12 -4.66 14.96 0.04
C THR A 12 -4.74 15.24 1.55
N ASN A 13 -5.36 14.34 2.31
CA ASN A 13 -5.34 14.34 3.76
C ASN A 13 -4.04 13.69 4.26
N LYS A 14 -3.21 14.45 4.97
CA LYS A 14 -1.89 14.00 5.41
C LYS A 14 -1.95 12.86 6.42
N GLU A 15 -2.86 12.90 7.38
CA GLU A 15 -2.98 11.89 8.44
C GLU A 15 -3.27 10.50 7.83
N VAL A 16 -4.22 10.43 6.90
CA VAL A 16 -4.56 9.16 6.22
C VAL A 16 -3.42 8.69 5.32
N GLN A 17 -2.74 9.59 4.63
CA GLN A 17 -1.57 9.26 3.80
C GLN A 17 -0.41 8.71 4.64
N GLU A 18 -0.11 9.34 5.79
CA GLU A 18 0.92 8.88 6.71
C GLU A 18 0.57 7.49 7.28
N PHE A 19 -0.68 7.30 7.70
CA PHE A 19 -1.18 6.01 8.16
C PHE A 19 -1.02 4.92 7.10
N LEU A 20 -1.46 5.17 5.86
CA LEU A 20 -1.33 4.19 4.77
C LEU A 20 0.14 3.87 4.47
N ASN A 21 1.03 4.85 4.49
CA ASN A 21 2.45 4.63 4.31
C ASN A 21 3.07 3.75 5.41
N ILE A 22 2.65 3.93 6.67
CA ILE A 22 3.08 3.07 7.79
C ILE A 22 2.63 1.63 7.54
N VAL A 23 1.33 1.42 7.27
CA VAL A 23 0.78 0.08 7.03
C VAL A 23 1.45 -0.61 5.84
N LEU A 24 1.62 0.09 4.72
CA LEU A 24 2.27 -0.47 3.53
C LEU A 24 3.74 -0.80 3.77
N LYS A 25 4.44 0.00 4.59
CA LYS A 25 5.81 -0.30 5.01
C LYS A 25 5.86 -1.57 5.84
N GLU A 26 4.98 -1.73 6.83
CA GLU A 26 4.89 -2.94 7.66
C GLU A 26 4.60 -4.18 6.82
N VAL A 27 3.60 -4.12 5.93
CA VAL A 27 3.31 -5.22 5.00
C VAL A 27 4.54 -5.56 4.15
N SER A 28 5.28 -4.56 3.67
CA SER A 28 6.48 -4.80 2.88
C SER A 28 7.60 -5.48 3.65
N LEU A 29 7.71 -5.25 4.96
CA LEU A 29 8.67 -5.92 5.84
C LEU A 29 8.26 -7.38 6.06
N VAL A 30 6.98 -7.61 6.41
CA VAL A 30 6.43 -8.96 6.58
C VAL A 30 6.62 -9.81 5.32
N PHE A 31 6.37 -9.25 4.13
CA PHE A 31 6.60 -9.97 2.88
C PHE A 31 8.06 -10.30 2.64
N LYS A 32 8.99 -9.39 2.98
CA LYS A 32 10.45 -9.65 2.85
C LYS A 32 10.93 -10.76 3.79
N ASP A 33 10.32 -10.87 4.96
CA ASP A 33 10.71 -11.87 5.96
C ASP A 33 10.14 -13.26 5.63
N ILE A 34 8.96 -13.32 5.00
CA ILE A 34 8.29 -14.59 4.66
C ILE A 34 8.71 -15.11 3.28
N PHE A 35 8.82 -14.24 2.28
CA PHE A 35 9.08 -14.65 0.91
C PHE A 35 10.53 -14.39 0.51
N SER A 36 11.17 -15.40 -0.09
CA SER A 36 12.53 -15.23 -0.62
C SER A 36 12.57 -14.08 -1.63
N GLN A 37 13.53 -13.17 -1.44
CA GLN A 37 13.74 -12.04 -2.33
C GLN A 37 14.11 -12.50 -3.75
N GLU A 38 14.92 -13.55 -3.88
CA GLU A 38 15.33 -14.11 -5.17
C GLU A 38 14.14 -14.64 -5.99
N LYS A 39 13.12 -15.11 -5.29
CA LYS A 39 11.89 -15.66 -5.88
C LYS A 39 10.75 -14.64 -5.96
N THR A 40 10.95 -13.43 -5.45
CA THR A 40 9.95 -12.37 -5.51
C THR A 40 10.24 -11.47 -6.71
N ALA A 41 9.42 -11.56 -7.76
CA ALA A 41 9.55 -10.65 -8.89
C ALA A 41 9.03 -9.26 -8.54
N ALA A 42 7.86 -9.18 -7.88
CA ALA A 42 7.28 -7.94 -7.43
C ALA A 42 6.25 -8.13 -6.32
N LEU A 43 6.06 -7.08 -5.52
CA LEU A 43 4.85 -6.86 -4.72
C LEU A 43 4.36 -5.47 -5.09
N ILE A 44 3.10 -5.36 -5.53
CA ILE A 44 2.56 -4.15 -6.14
C ILE A 44 1.28 -3.76 -5.42
N LEU A 45 1.18 -2.51 -4.98
CA LEU A 45 -0.09 -1.92 -4.57
C LEU A 45 -0.89 -1.55 -5.82
N ILE A 46 -2.06 -2.15 -5.96
CA ILE A 46 -3.00 -1.90 -7.06
C ILE A 46 -4.28 -1.26 -6.50
N GLY A 47 -5.35 -1.24 -7.28
CA GLY A 47 -6.64 -0.70 -6.84
C GLY A 47 -6.62 0.82 -6.64
N GLY A 48 -7.55 1.33 -5.82
CA GLY A 48 -7.73 2.76 -5.60
C GLY A 48 -6.46 3.44 -5.07
N TYR A 49 -5.84 2.88 -4.03
CA TYR A 49 -4.62 3.45 -3.46
C TYR A 49 -3.41 3.32 -4.38
N GLY A 50 -3.29 2.22 -5.14
CA GLY A 50 -2.21 2.05 -6.11
C GLY A 50 -2.23 3.08 -7.23
N ARG A 51 -3.42 3.55 -7.62
CA ARG A 51 -3.62 4.62 -8.62
C ARG A 51 -3.57 6.04 -8.04
N GLY A 52 -3.50 6.18 -6.72
CA GLY A 52 -3.58 7.49 -6.06
C GLY A 52 -5.00 8.07 -5.96
N GLU A 53 -6.01 7.25 -6.20
CA GLU A 53 -7.43 7.62 -6.18
C GLU A 53 -8.15 7.11 -4.92
N GLY A 54 -7.39 6.65 -3.93
CA GLY A 54 -7.94 6.11 -2.69
C GLY A 54 -8.90 7.07 -2.01
N GLY A 55 -10.09 6.57 -1.71
CA GLY A 55 -11.12 7.29 -0.99
C GLY A 55 -10.78 7.46 0.47
N ILE A 56 -11.33 8.53 1.05
CA ILE A 56 -11.25 8.83 2.48
C ILE A 56 -12.67 8.98 3.01
N LEU A 57 -12.95 8.35 4.13
CA LEU A 57 -14.22 8.49 4.86
C LEU A 57 -14.01 9.41 6.07
N GLN A 58 -14.87 10.42 6.23
CA GLN A 58 -14.91 11.22 7.46
C GLN A 58 -16.00 10.69 8.39
N LYS A 59 -15.64 10.38 9.65
CA LYS A 59 -16.57 9.95 10.70
C LYS A 59 -16.17 10.57 12.03
N ASN A 60 -17.11 11.24 12.69
CA ASN A 60 -16.88 11.91 13.99
C ASN A 60 -15.61 12.78 13.97
N GLU A 61 -15.51 13.67 12.98
CA GLU A 61 -14.38 14.59 12.76
C GLU A 61 -13.02 13.94 12.45
N LYS A 62 -12.94 12.61 12.39
CA LYS A 62 -11.73 11.86 12.00
C LYS A 62 -11.81 11.33 10.59
N PHE A 63 -10.66 11.22 9.93
CA PHE A 63 -10.52 10.71 8.58
C PHE A 63 -9.99 9.28 8.60
N TYR A 64 -10.54 8.43 7.73
CA TYR A 64 -10.19 7.01 7.63
C TYR A 64 -9.98 6.63 6.17
N PRO A 65 -9.07 5.69 5.88
CA PRO A 65 -9.03 5.05 4.57
C PRO A 65 -10.37 4.39 4.25
N HIS A 66 -10.92 4.61 3.05
CA HIS A 66 -12.20 4.05 2.65
C HIS A 66 -12.07 2.71 1.92
N ASN A 67 -11.08 2.58 1.03
CA ASN A 67 -10.84 1.36 0.27
C ASN A 67 -10.07 0.31 1.07
N ASN A 68 -10.09 -0.92 0.56
CA ASN A 68 -9.17 -1.98 0.97
C ASN A 68 -7.78 -1.77 0.34
N LEU A 69 -6.76 -2.43 0.90
CA LEU A 69 -5.43 -2.53 0.31
C LEU A 69 -5.38 -3.74 -0.65
N ASP A 70 -5.39 -3.47 -1.94
CA ASP A 70 -5.27 -4.50 -2.97
C ASP A 70 -3.80 -4.71 -3.33
N LEU A 71 -3.26 -5.88 -2.98
CA LEU A 71 -1.84 -6.21 -3.22
C LEU A 71 -1.71 -7.35 -4.22
N LEU A 72 -0.93 -7.13 -5.27
CA LEU A 72 -0.53 -8.14 -6.23
C LEU A 72 0.89 -8.61 -5.95
N TYR A 73 1.04 -9.87 -5.58
CA TYR A 73 2.33 -10.52 -5.45
C TYR A 73 2.65 -11.31 -6.71
N ILE A 74 3.83 -11.10 -7.27
CA ILE A 74 4.33 -11.80 -8.45
C ILE A 74 5.54 -12.63 -8.04
N TYR A 75 5.39 -13.94 -8.12
CA TYR A 75 6.43 -14.92 -7.82
C TYR A 75 7.23 -15.27 -9.09
N ASN A 76 8.55 -15.23 -8.99
CA ASN A 76 9.46 -15.71 -10.03
C ASN A 76 9.63 -17.23 -9.90
N ALA A 77 8.95 -17.98 -10.76
CA ALA A 77 8.99 -19.43 -10.80
C ALA A 77 10.12 -20.01 -11.67
N ARG A 78 11.07 -19.19 -12.14
CA ARG A 78 12.22 -19.71 -12.89
C ARG A 78 13.01 -20.65 -11.98
N VAL A 79 13.09 -21.91 -12.41
CA VAL A 79 13.88 -22.99 -11.81
C VAL A 79 15.30 -22.89 -12.35
#